data_AF-A0A4S1WBZ5-F1
#
_entry.id   AF-A0A4S1WBZ5-F1
#
_cell.length_a   1.000
_cell.length_b   1.000
_cell.length_c   1.000
_cell.angle_alpha   90.00
_cell.angle_beta   90.00
_cell.angle_gamma   90.00
#
_symmetry.space_group_name_H-M   'P 1'
#
loop_
_entity.id
_entity.type
_entity.pdbx_description
1 polymer ?
#
loop_
_entity_poly.entity_id
_entity_poly.type
_entity_poly.pdbx_seq_one_letter_code
_entity_poly.pdbx_strand_id
1 'polypeptide(L)' 'MTDADRLAQKRYFLIVGVNMLATAGAVLGLLIAGRSNSWEGSVLGGAILLSALYFMAVVPRAMARRWRTPKQS' A
#
# COMPACT_ATOMS: atom_id res chain seq x y z
N MET A 1 8.45 27.96 2.20
CA MET A 1 7.54 26.82 2.44
C MET A 1 6.50 27.26 3.45
N THR A 2 5.28 27.43 2.99
CA THR A 2 4.11 27.70 3.83
C THR A 2 3.74 26.44 4.62
N ASP A 3 2.92 26.57 5.66
CA ASP A 3 2.45 25.40 6.42
C ASP A 3 1.59 24.45 5.59
N ALA A 4 0.91 24.98 4.56
CA ALA A 4 0.20 24.19 3.57
C ALA A 4 1.16 23.28 2.76
N ASP A 5 2.33 23.80 2.37
CA ASP A 5 3.34 23.03 1.64
C ASP A 5 3.91 21.89 2.51
N ARG A 6 4.19 22.16 3.79
CA ARG A 6 4.65 21.14 4.75
C ARG A 6 3.61 20.03 4.95
N LEU A 7 2.33 20.40 5.02
CA LEU A 7 1.24 19.44 5.16
C LEU A 7 1.10 18.58 3.89
N ALA A 8 1.16 19.17 2.71
CA ALA A 8 1.14 18.46 1.43
C ALA A 8 2.31 17.49 1.30
N GLN A 9 3.51 17.92 1.71
CA GLN A 9 4.71 17.10 1.69
C GLN A 9 4.59 15.88 2.63
N LYS A 10 4.10 16.06 3.86
CA LYS A 10 3.84 14.95 4.79
C LYS A 10 2.84 13.94 4.22
N ARG A 11 1.76 14.43 3.59
CA ARG A 11 0.74 13.59 2.95
C ARG A 11 1.32 12.73 1.82
N TYR A 12 2.14 13.35 0.99
CA TYR A 12 2.85 12.66 -0.09
C TYR A 12 3.79 11.58 0.43
N PHE A 13 4.64 11.90 1.42
CA PHE A 13 5.55 10.91 2.01
C PHE A 13 4.83 9.74 2.65
N LEU A 14 3.68 9.96 3.28
CA LEU A 14 2.87 8.86 3.84
C LEU A 14 2.32 7.94 2.75
N ILE A 15 1.80 8.50 1.64
CA ILE A 15 1.34 7.69 0.50
C ILE A 15 2.50 6.89 -0.10
N VAL A 16 3.64 7.53 -0.31
CA VAL A 16 4.83 6.86 -0.87
C VAL A 16 5.34 5.77 0.08
N GLY A 17 5.40 6.04 1.39
CA GLY A 17 5.81 5.06 2.39
C GLY A 17 4.90 3.83 2.43
N VAL A 18 3.58 4.03 2.34
CA VAL A 18 2.61 2.93 2.23
C VAL A 18 2.83 2.10 0.96
N ASN A 19 3.05 2.77 -0.19
CA ASN A 19 3.33 2.06 -1.44
C ASN A 19 4.63 1.24 -1.34
N MET A 20 5.69 1.81 -0.74
CA MET A 20 6.96 1.08 -0.54
C MET A 20 6.78 -0.16 0.34
N LEU A 21 6.05 -0.03 1.47
CA LEU A 21 5.75 -1.16 2.34
C LEU A 21 4.92 -2.23 1.63
N ALA A 22 3.94 -1.82 0.83
CA ALA A 22 3.13 -2.74 0.05
C ALA A 22 3.96 -3.49 -1.02
N THR A 23 4.84 -2.79 -1.73
CA THR A 23 5.76 -3.42 -2.70
C THR A 23 6.70 -4.41 -1.99
N ALA A 24 7.24 -4.06 -0.82
CA ALA A 24 8.07 -4.99 -0.05
C ALA A 24 7.29 -6.25 0.37
N GLY A 25 6.04 -6.09 0.83
CA GLY A 25 5.16 -7.21 1.14
C GLY A 25 4.82 -8.07 -0.09
N ALA A 26 4.60 -7.45 -1.24
CA ALA A 26 4.34 -8.13 -2.51
C ALA A 26 5.55 -8.99 -2.94
N VAL A 27 6.76 -8.43 -2.89
CA VAL A 27 7.99 -9.16 -3.23
C VAL A 27 8.20 -10.35 -2.27
N LEU A 28 7.98 -10.16 -0.96
CA LEU A 28 8.07 -11.26 0.00
C LEU A 28 7.03 -12.36 -0.28
N GLY A 29 5.77 -11.99 -0.53
CA GLY A 29 4.72 -12.95 -0.90
C GLY A 29 5.06 -13.72 -2.17
N LEU A 30 5.59 -13.05 -3.19
CA LEU A 30 6.03 -13.67 -4.44
C LEU A 30 7.22 -14.62 -4.21
N LEU A 31 8.19 -14.22 -3.39
CA LEU A 31 9.33 -15.08 -3.05
C LEU A 31 8.87 -16.35 -2.32
N ILE A 32 7.95 -16.23 -1.37
CA ILE A 32 7.36 -17.38 -0.68
C ILE A 32 6.63 -18.29 -1.68
N ALA A 33 5.83 -17.71 -2.57
CA ALA A 33 5.07 -18.47 -3.56
C ALA A 33 5.98 -19.22 -4.55
N GLY A 34 7.04 -18.56 -5.02
CA GLY A 34 7.97 -19.10 -6.02
C GLY A 34 9.00 -20.07 -5.46
N ARG A 35 9.33 -19.99 -4.16
CA ARG A 35 10.18 -20.98 -3.46
C ARG A 35 9.41 -22.21 -2.97
N SER A 36 8.08 -22.14 -2.90
CA SER A 36 7.28 -23.25 -2.39
C SER A 36 7.26 -24.41 -3.38
N ASN A 37 7.69 -25.60 -2.92
CA ASN A 37 7.56 -26.85 -3.67
C ASN A 37 6.19 -27.53 -3.44
N SER A 38 5.37 -26.99 -2.54
CA SER A 38 4.02 -27.46 -2.23
C SER A 38 2.95 -26.49 -2.76
N TRP A 39 1.82 -27.03 -3.20
CA TRP A 39 0.67 -26.26 -3.68
C TRP A 39 0.16 -25.27 -2.63
N GLU A 40 0.12 -25.68 -1.36
CA GLU A 40 -0.35 -24.87 -0.24
C GLU A 40 0.51 -23.61 -0.02
N GLY A 41 1.85 -23.75 -0.11
CA GLY A 41 2.74 -22.61 0.07
C GLY A 41 2.69 -21.61 -1.09
N SER A 42 2.42 -22.07 -2.32
CA SER A 42 2.19 -21.18 -3.46
C SER A 42 0.89 -20.39 -3.33
N VAL A 43 -0.18 -21.01 -2.83
CA VAL A 43 -1.47 -20.33 -2.57
C VAL A 43 -1.31 -19.28 -1.46
N LEU A 44 -0.61 -19.61 -0.37
CA LEU A 44 -0.35 -18.66 0.71
C LEU A 44 0.48 -17.45 0.25
N GLY A 45 1.58 -17.69 -0.48
CA GLY A 45 2.39 -16.60 -1.02
C GLY A 45 1.61 -15.74 -2.02
N GLY A 46 0.77 -16.36 -2.86
CA GLY A 46 -0.15 -15.67 -3.77
C GLY A 46 -1.19 -14.82 -3.03
N ALA A 47 -1.76 -15.33 -1.94
CA ALA A 47 -2.71 -14.59 -1.11
C ALA A 47 -2.06 -13.38 -0.42
N ILE A 48 -0.81 -13.52 0.04
CA ILE A 48 -0.03 -12.40 0.60
C ILE A 48 0.25 -11.35 -0.47
N LEU A 49 0.66 -11.78 -1.67
CA LEU A 49 0.88 -10.89 -2.81
C LEU A 49 -0.38 -10.09 -3.15
N LEU A 50 -1.52 -10.77 -3.28
CA LEU A 50 -2.81 -10.13 -3.56
C LEU A 50 -3.24 -9.18 -2.44
N SER A 51 -3.03 -9.56 -1.18
CA SER A 51 -3.32 -8.72 -0.02
C SER A 51 -2.45 -7.46 -0.01
N ALA A 52 -1.17 -7.58 -0.36
CA ALA A 52 -0.26 -6.44 -0.46
C ALA A 52 -0.64 -5.48 -1.59
N LEU A 53 -1.01 -6.01 -2.77
CA LEU A 53 -1.51 -5.21 -3.90
C LEU A 53 -2.82 -4.48 -3.53
N TYR A 54 -3.72 -5.17 -2.83
CA TYR A 54 -4.95 -4.56 -2.32
C TYR A 54 -4.63 -3.42 -1.33
N PHE A 55 -3.69 -3.64 -0.41
CA PHE A 55 -3.26 -2.63 0.55
C PHE A 55 -2.65 -1.40 -0.14
N MET A 56 -1.80 -1.62 -1.16
CA MET A 56 -1.22 -0.59 -2.02
C MET A 56 -2.29 0.28 -2.68
N ALA A 57 -3.39 -0.32 -3.15
CA ALA A 57 -4.45 0.41 -3.85
C ALA A 57 -5.42 1.12 -2.90
N VAL A 58 -5.76 0.50 -1.77
CA VAL A 58 -6.86 0.92 -0.90
C VAL A 58 -6.42 1.98 0.09
N VAL A 59 -5.25 1.82 0.71
CA VAL A 59 -4.79 2.74 1.76
C VAL A 59 -4.56 4.14 1.21
N PRO A 60 -3.84 4.36 0.09
CA PRO A 60 -3.70 5.69 -0.50
C PRO A 60 -5.05 6.29 -0.89
N ARG A 61 -5.98 5.48 -1.43
CA ARG A 61 -7.33 5.93 -1.80
C ARG A 61 -8.15 6.35 -0.59
N ALA A 62 -8.06 5.62 0.52
CA ALA A 62 -8.72 5.94 1.77
C ALA A 62 -8.11 7.21 2.39
N MET A 63 -6.78 7.33 2.36
CA MET A 63 -6.04 8.47 2.86
C MET A 63 -6.36 9.74 2.05
N ALA A 64 -6.38 9.63 0.72
CA ALA A 64 -6.78 10.70 -0.18
C ALA A 64 -8.25 11.11 0.04
N ARG A 65 -9.16 10.16 0.29
CA ARG A 65 -10.56 10.47 0.67
C ARG A 65 -10.65 11.21 1.99
N ARG A 66 -9.85 10.83 3.01
CA ARG A 66 -9.83 11.48 4.33
C ARG A 66 -9.28 12.90 4.28
N TRP A 67 -8.42 13.21 3.31
CA TRP A 67 -7.85 14.54 3.11
C TRP A 67 -8.62 15.42 2.12
N ARG A 68 -9.66 14.89 1.46
CA ARG A 68 -10.67 15.76 0.84
C ARG A 68 -11.39 16.47 1.98
N THR A 69 -11.10 17.76 2.14
CA THR A 69 -11.94 18.66 2.92
C THR A 69 -13.39 18.48 2.49
N PRO A 70 -14.36 18.44 3.43
CA PRO A 70 -15.77 18.38 3.07
C PRO A 70 -16.06 19.54 2.13
N LYS A 71 -16.69 19.23 0.99
CA LYS A 71 -17.28 20.26 0.14
C LYS A 71 -18.31 20.96 1.04
N GLN A 72 -18.08 22.23 1.35
CA GLN A 72 -19.06 23.03 2.07
C GLN A 72 -20.36 22.96 1.27
N SER A 73 -21.37 22.28 1.81
CA SER A 73 -22.76 22.29 1.36
C SER A 73 -23.52 23.32 2.16
#